data_AF-K2AC40-F1
#
_entry.id   AF-K2AC40-F1
#
_cell.length_a   1.000
_cell.length_b   1.000
_cell.length_c   1.000
_cell.angle_alpha   90.00
_cell.angle_beta   90.00
_cell.angle_gamma   90.00
#
_symmetry.space_group_name_H-M   'P 1'
#
loop_
_entity.id
_entity.type
_entity.pdbx_description
1 polymer ?
#
loop_
_entity_poly.entity_id
_entity_poly.type
_entity_poly.pdbx_seq_one_letter_code
_entity_poly.pdbx_strand_id
1 'polypeptide(L)'
;MTFPNIDPVFLRLGPLEFRWYGLMYIIGFISAYFIILSGVRRKGLSLTKDDVADLIFTVAVGVILGGRFGYILFYNLAYYIANPLKLFAVWEGGMSFHGGLIGAVLASIFYIRRHKLRFYRLADIGFLAAPVGLGCGRIGNFINGELYGRVSDVPWAMIFPGGG
;
A
#
# COMPACT_ATOMS: atom_id res chain seq x y z
N MET A 1 -13.89 -24.78 7.40
CA MET A 1 -12.74 -25.03 6.49
C MET A 1 -11.44 -24.74 7.23
N THR A 2 -10.32 -25.36 6.87
CA THR A 2 -9.00 -25.03 7.43
C THR A 2 -8.27 -24.05 6.52
N PHE A 3 -7.54 -23.09 7.10
CA PHE A 3 -6.69 -22.20 6.31
C PHE A 3 -5.64 -23.01 5.54
N PRO A 4 -5.45 -22.78 4.22
CA PRO A 4 -4.41 -23.45 3.45
C PRO A 4 -3.03 -23.09 3.98
N ASN A 5 -2.09 -24.04 3.94
CA ASN A 5 -0.70 -23.78 4.30
C ASN A 5 0.01 -23.01 3.16
N ILE A 6 -0.02 -21.68 3.23
CA ILE A 6 0.62 -20.79 2.25
C ILE A 6 1.87 -20.19 2.90
N ASP A 7 3.06 -20.43 2.34
CA ASP A 7 4.27 -19.69 2.75
C ASP A 7 4.10 -18.21 2.36
N PRO A 8 4.18 -17.26 3.31
CA PRO A 8 4.11 -15.82 3.01
C PRO A 8 5.22 -15.35 2.06
N VAL A 9 6.33 -16.10 1.97
CA VAL A 9 7.47 -15.85 1.10
C VAL A 9 7.35 -16.70 -0.16
N PHE A 10 7.16 -16.08 -1.32
CA PHE A 10 7.03 -16.79 -2.58
C PHE A 10 8.36 -17.07 -3.28
N LEU A 11 9.39 -16.30 -2.94
CA LEU A 11 10.73 -16.45 -3.49
C LEU A 11 11.78 -16.04 -2.45
N ARG A 12 12.81 -16.86 -2.28
CA ARG A 12 13.95 -16.61 -1.41
C ARG A 12 15.23 -16.57 -2.25
N LEU A 13 15.97 -15.46 -2.19
CA LEU A 13 17.28 -15.30 -2.82
C LEU A 13 18.31 -14.97 -1.74
N GLY A 14 18.87 -16.00 -1.12
CA GLY A 14 19.76 -15.85 0.03
C GLY A 14 19.05 -15.14 1.20
N PRO A 15 19.56 -14.01 1.73
CA PRO A 15 18.91 -13.27 2.81
C PRO A 15 17.69 -12.43 2.37
N LEU A 16 17.42 -12.34 1.06
CA LEU A 16 16.30 -11.57 0.53
C LEU A 16 15.05 -12.44 0.43
N GLU A 17 14.01 -12.05 1.17
CA GLU A 17 12.70 -12.68 1.15
C GLU A 17 11.70 -11.82 0.36
N PHE A 18 11.17 -12.38 -0.73
CA PHE A 18 10.11 -11.74 -1.49
C PHE A 18 8.76 -12.29 -1.03
N ARG A 19 7.96 -11.40 -0.44
CA ARG A 19 6.67 -11.75 0.20
C ARG A 19 5.51 -11.48 -0.74
N TRP A 20 4.49 -12.35 -0.69
CA TRP A 20 3.25 -12.17 -1.45
C TRP A 20 2.61 -10.81 -1.18
N TYR A 21 2.68 -10.35 0.08
CA TYR A 21 2.17 -9.05 0.48
C TYR A 21 2.81 -7.89 -0.30
N GLY A 22 4.14 -7.91 -0.48
CA GLY A 22 4.86 -6.92 -1.26
C GLY A 22 4.50 -6.99 -2.75
N LEU A 23 4.36 -8.21 -3.28
CA LEU A 23 3.92 -8.42 -4.66
C LEU A 23 2.50 -7.87 -4.90
N MET A 24 1.58 -8.07 -3.96
CA MET A 24 0.22 -7.52 -4.05
C MET A 24 0.22 -5.99 -4.08
N TYR A 25 1.10 -5.32 -3.33
CA TYR A 25 1.25 -3.86 -3.46
C TYR A 25 1.76 -3.43 -4.83
N ILE A 26 2.76 -4.12 -5.38
CA ILE A 26 3.28 -3.85 -6.73
C ILE A 26 2.15 -3.98 -7.76
N ILE A 27 1.38 -5.06 -7.70
CA ILE A 27 0.21 -5.27 -8.56
C ILE A 27 -0.80 -4.13 -8.37
N GLY A 28 -1.08 -3.73 -7.13
CA GLY A 28 -1.97 -2.60 -6.83
C GLY A 28 -1.52 -1.28 -7.47
N PHE A 29 -0.23 -0.95 -7.39
CA PHE A 29 0.32 0.26 -8.03
C PHE A 29 0.31 0.17 -9.57
N ILE A 30 0.62 -0.99 -10.14
CA ILE A 30 0.56 -1.21 -11.59
C ILE A 30 -0.89 -1.09 -12.08
N SER A 31 -1.85 -1.68 -11.38
CA SER A 31 -3.28 -1.53 -11.70
C SER A 31 -3.71 -0.07 -11.58
N ALA A 32 -3.28 0.65 -10.54
CA ALA A 32 -3.56 2.07 -10.39
C ALA A 32 -3.01 2.89 -11.57
N TYR A 33 -1.79 2.61 -12.04
CA TYR A 33 -1.22 3.25 -13.22
C TYR A 33 -2.14 3.10 -14.45
N PHE A 34 -2.57 1.87 -14.77
CA PHE A 34 -3.42 1.64 -15.93
C PHE A 34 -4.81 2.26 -15.79
N ILE A 35 -5.41 2.20 -14.60
CA ILE A 35 -6.71 2.82 -14.31
C ILE A 35 -6.62 4.34 -14.45
N ILE A 36 -5.60 4.96 -13.86
CA ILE A 36 -5.41 6.41 -13.93
C ILE A 36 -5.13 6.84 -15.35
N LEU A 37 -4.24 6.14 -16.06
CA LEU A 37 -3.92 6.44 -17.46
C LEU A 37 -5.14 6.34 -18.37
N SER A 38 -5.99 5.33 -18.16
CA SER A 38 -7.27 5.19 -18.86
C SER A 38 -8.22 6.36 -18.53
N GLY A 39 -8.36 6.71 -17.26
CA GLY A 39 -9.20 7.82 -16.80
C GLY A 39 -8.75 9.19 -17.33
N VAL A 40 -7.44 9.43 -17.35
CA VAL A 40 -6.79 10.62 -17.90
C VAL A 40 -7.14 10.78 -19.39
N ARG A 41 -6.98 9.71 -20.18
CA ARG A 41 -7.31 9.71 -21.61
C ARG A 41 -8.80 9.95 -21.85
N ARG A 42 -9.66 9.28 -21.08
CA ARG A 42 -11.13 9.43 -21.20
C ARG A 42 -11.62 10.84 -20.85
N LYS A 43 -11.03 11.48 -19.84
CA LYS A 43 -11.37 12.84 -19.42
C LYS A 43 -10.66 13.94 -20.24
N GLY A 44 -9.85 13.57 -21.24
CA GLY A 44 -9.10 14.52 -22.07
C GLY A 44 -8.14 15.40 -21.26
N LEU A 45 -7.54 14.85 -20.20
CA LEU A 45 -6.55 15.60 -19.41
C LEU A 45 -5.22 15.62 -20.15
N SER A 46 -4.56 16.77 -20.16
CA SER A 46 -3.23 16.98 -20.76
C SER A 46 -2.11 16.38 -19.90
N LEU A 47 -2.20 15.07 -19.59
CA LEU A 47 -1.16 14.32 -18.90
C LEU A 47 -0.65 13.22 -19.82
N THR A 48 0.66 13.15 -19.95
CA THR A 48 1.37 12.11 -20.70
C THR A 48 1.40 10.80 -19.90
N LYS A 49 1.89 9.73 -20.54
CA LYS A 49 2.12 8.45 -19.84
C LYS A 49 3.17 8.60 -18.74
N ASP A 50 4.17 9.44 -18.98
CA ASP A 50 5.28 9.70 -18.05
C ASP A 50 4.78 10.50 -16.86
N ASP A 51 3.91 11.51 -17.08
CA ASP A 51 3.28 12.22 -15.97
C ASP A 51 2.49 11.28 -15.05
N VAL A 52 1.75 10.31 -15.62
CA VAL A 52 1.01 9.34 -14.81
C VAL A 52 1.96 8.39 -14.06
N ALA A 53 3.07 7.98 -14.68
CA ALA A 53 4.08 7.18 -14.01
C ALA A 53 4.73 7.95 -12.85
N ASP A 54 5.09 9.21 -13.07
CA ASP A 54 5.66 10.11 -12.07
C ASP A 54 4.69 10.36 -10.90
N LEU A 55 3.40 10.50 -11.18
CA LEU A 55 2.37 10.59 -10.15
C LEU A 55 2.33 9.34 -9.29
N ILE A 56 2.25 8.15 -9.91
CA ILE A 56 2.21 6.87 -9.19
C ILE A 56 3.46 6.70 -8.34
N PHE A 57 4.64 7.01 -8.89
CA PHE A 57 5.90 6.95 -8.17
C PHE A 57 5.92 7.93 -6.98
N THR A 58 5.51 9.18 -7.20
CA THR A 58 5.44 10.21 -6.16
C THR A 58 4.53 9.77 -5.01
N VAL A 59 3.36 9.20 -5.32
CA VAL A 59 2.42 8.68 -4.32
C VAL A 59 2.97 7.46 -3.60
N ALA A 60 3.62 6.52 -4.31
CA ALA A 60 4.25 5.34 -3.70
C ALA A 60 5.34 5.74 -2.69
N VAL A 61 6.19 6.70 -3.06
CA VAL A 61 7.19 7.29 -2.14
C VAL A 61 6.50 7.94 -0.94
N GLY A 62 5.43 8.71 -1.17
CA GLY A 62 4.60 9.29 -0.11
C GLY A 62 4.07 8.24 0.88
N VAL A 63 3.53 7.12 0.38
CA VAL A 63 3.03 6.00 1.21
C VAL A 63 4.15 5.40 2.05
N ILE A 64 5.31 5.14 1.45
CA ILE A 64 6.45 4.51 2.14
C ILE A 64 7.00 5.45 3.23
N LEU A 65 7.29 6.70 2.88
CA LEU A 65 7.83 7.68 3.82
C LEU A 65 6.81 7.99 4.92
N GLY A 66 5.57 8.28 4.53
CA GLY A 66 4.48 8.55 5.48
C GLY A 66 4.24 7.37 6.41
N GLY A 67 4.23 6.14 5.88
CA GLY A 67 4.06 4.94 6.68
C GLY A 67 5.18 4.75 7.69
N ARG A 68 6.43 4.99 7.28
CA ARG A 68 7.60 4.89 8.16
C ARG A 68 7.60 5.96 9.24
N PHE A 69 7.47 7.23 8.86
CA PHE A 69 7.46 8.34 9.81
C PHE A 69 6.25 8.28 10.73
N GLY A 70 5.07 7.95 10.21
CA GLY A 70 3.88 7.75 11.03
C GLY A 70 4.05 6.60 12.01
N TYR A 71 4.77 5.53 11.65
CA TYR A 71 5.04 4.46 12.61
C TYR A 71 5.91 4.94 13.77
N ILE A 72 7.00 5.63 13.42
CA ILE A 72 7.95 6.17 14.38
C ILE A 72 7.25 7.16 15.32
N LEU A 73 6.54 8.13 14.77
CA LEU A 73 5.90 9.19 15.55
C LEU A 73 4.76 8.67 16.42
N PHE A 74 3.91 7.78 15.90
CA PHE A 74 2.68 7.38 16.59
C PHE A 74 2.87 6.19 17.53
N TYR A 75 3.81 5.29 17.25
CA TYR A 75 3.90 4.02 17.99
C TYR A 75 5.21 3.79 18.71
N ASN A 76 6.34 4.38 18.28
CA ASN A 76 7.64 4.00 18.86
C ASN A 76 8.69 5.12 18.93
N LEU A 77 8.26 6.36 19.18
CA LEU A 77 9.12 7.55 19.07
C LEU A 77 10.38 7.45 19.95
N ALA A 78 10.22 7.05 21.21
CA ALA A 78 11.33 6.95 22.17
C ALA A 78 12.45 6.01 21.69
N TYR A 79 12.09 4.85 21.10
CA TYR A 79 13.05 3.90 20.58
C TYR A 79 13.89 4.47 19.43
N TYR A 80 13.25 5.21 18.51
CA TYR A 80 13.93 5.78 17.35
C TYR A 80 14.76 7.02 17.68
N ILE A 81 14.42 7.76 18.73
CA ILE A 81 15.29 8.81 19.27
C ILE A 81 16.58 8.20 19.81
N ALA A 82 16.50 7.07 20.53
CA ALA A 82 17.66 6.36 21.03
C ALA A 82 18.46 5.64 19.92
N ASN A 83 17.83 5.30 18.79
CA ASN A 83 18.42 4.53 17.70
C ASN A 83 18.14 5.19 16.33
N PRO A 84 18.68 6.39 16.04
CA PRO A 84 18.29 7.16 14.86
C PRO A 84 18.57 6.45 13.53
N LEU A 85 19.61 5.62 13.46
CA LEU A 85 19.94 4.83 12.26
C LEU A 85 18.87 3.78 11.91
N LYS A 86 18.05 3.35 12.89
CA LYS A 86 16.96 2.41 12.66
C LYS A 86 15.86 2.99 11.78
N LEU A 87 15.81 4.31 11.57
CA LEU A 87 14.93 4.96 10.61
C LEU A 87 14.97 4.27 9.23
N PHE A 88 16.16 3.91 8.76
CA PHE A 88 16.39 3.31 7.44
C PHE A 88 16.14 1.80 7.38
N ALA A 89 16.04 1.13 8.53
CA ALA A 89 15.84 -0.31 8.64
C ALA A 89 14.38 -0.72 8.39
N VAL A 90 13.87 -0.40 7.19
CA VAL A 90 12.48 -0.68 6.79
C VAL A 90 12.17 -2.17 6.66
N TRP A 91 13.20 -3.01 6.51
CA TRP A 91 13.09 -4.47 6.48
C TRP A 91 12.72 -5.06 7.85
N GLU A 92 12.92 -4.32 8.96
CA GLU A 92 12.50 -4.75 10.30
C GLU A 92 10.98 -4.57 10.52
N GLY A 93 10.24 -4.19 9.47
CA GLY A 93 8.83 -3.83 9.56
C GLY A 93 8.64 -2.44 10.16
N GLY A 94 7.48 -2.19 10.78
CA GLY A 94 7.16 -0.90 11.39
C GLY A 94 6.67 0.13 10.37
N MET A 95 5.44 -0.07 9.91
CA MET A 95 4.72 0.80 8.98
C MET A 95 3.35 1.16 9.56
N SER A 96 3.00 2.44 9.51
CA SER A 96 1.70 2.95 9.95
C SER A 96 0.76 3.09 8.76
N PHE A 97 -0.43 2.50 8.85
CA PHE A 97 -1.49 2.75 7.87
C PHE A 97 -1.86 4.25 7.81
N HIS A 98 -2.09 4.88 8.98
CA HIS A 98 -2.42 6.31 9.08
C HIS A 98 -1.34 7.18 8.46
N GLY A 99 -0.08 6.88 8.78
CA GLY A 99 1.07 7.56 8.19
C GLY A 99 1.12 7.42 6.67
N GLY A 100 0.92 6.20 6.16
CA GLY A 100 0.91 5.92 4.73
C GLY A 100 -0.21 6.64 3.99
N LEU A 101 -1.41 6.69 4.57
CA LEU A 101 -2.55 7.44 4.03
C LEU A 101 -2.26 8.95 3.98
N ILE A 102 -1.77 9.53 5.08
CA ILE A 102 -1.38 10.95 5.13
C ILE A 102 -0.31 11.24 4.07
N GLY A 103 0.71 10.39 3.98
CA GLY A 103 1.78 10.51 3.00
C GLY A 103 1.27 10.45 1.55
N ALA A 104 0.35 9.53 1.23
CA ALA A 104 -0.29 9.43 -0.09
C ALA A 104 -1.06 10.70 -0.46
N VAL A 105 -1.84 11.24 0.48
CA VAL A 105 -2.62 12.48 0.29
C VAL A 105 -1.70 13.67 0.07
N LEU A 106 -0.68 13.84 0.91
CA LEU A 106 0.28 14.94 0.80
C LEU A 106 1.08 14.86 -0.51
N ALA A 107 1.53 13.67 -0.90
CA ALA A 107 2.23 13.44 -2.16
C ALA A 107 1.35 13.76 -3.38
N SER A 108 0.07 13.35 -3.33
CA SER A 108 -0.91 13.68 -4.36
C SER A 108 -1.13 15.19 -4.47
N ILE A 109 -1.33 15.88 -3.34
CA ILE A 109 -1.51 17.34 -3.29
C ILE A 109 -0.27 18.06 -3.81
N PHE A 110 0.92 17.61 -3.42
CA PHE A 110 2.20 18.15 -3.89
C PHE A 110 2.32 18.03 -5.41
N TYR A 111 2.06 16.85 -5.96
CA TYR A 111 2.11 16.61 -7.40
C TYR A 111 1.10 17.49 -8.16
N ILE A 112 -0.15 17.53 -7.70
CA ILE A 112 -1.22 18.35 -8.28
C ILE A 112 -0.83 19.83 -8.32
N ARG A 113 -0.26 20.36 -7.22
CA ARG A 113 0.17 21.77 -7.14
C ARG A 113 1.34 22.06 -8.07
N ARG A 114 2.35 21.18 -8.09
CA ARG A 114 3.54 21.34 -8.96
C ARG A 114 3.17 21.37 -10.44
N HIS A 115 2.21 20.54 -10.86
CA HIS A 115 1.78 20.42 -12.25
C HIS A 115 0.55 21.29 -12.58
N LYS A 116 0.12 22.17 -11.67
CA LYS A 116 -1.04 23.08 -11.83
C LYS A 116 -2.34 22.36 -12.27
N LEU A 117 -2.54 21.15 -11.77
CA LEU A 117 -3.71 20.32 -12.08
C LEU A 117 -4.90 20.70 -11.20
N ARG A 118 -6.12 20.45 -11.69
CA ARG A 118 -7.34 20.60 -10.87
C ARG A 118 -7.49 19.39 -9.97
N PHE A 119 -7.40 19.59 -8.66
CA PHE A 119 -7.45 18.53 -7.64
C PHE A 119 -8.56 17.51 -7.88
N TYR A 120 -9.81 17.98 -7.99
CA TYR A 120 -10.98 17.10 -8.15
C TYR A 120 -10.91 16.19 -9.37
N ARG A 121 -10.33 16.67 -10.49
CA ARG A 121 -10.23 15.85 -11.71
C ARG A 121 -9.33 14.63 -11.51
N LEU A 122 -8.25 14.79 -10.76
CA LEU A 122 -7.32 13.70 -10.45
C LEU A 122 -7.82 12.84 -9.28
N ALA A 123 -8.41 13.47 -8.25
CA ALA A 123 -8.99 12.77 -7.11
C ALA A 123 -10.11 11.81 -7.54
N ASP A 124 -11.00 12.23 -8.44
CA ASP A 124 -12.05 11.36 -8.99
C ASP A 124 -11.50 10.10 -9.66
N ILE A 125 -10.40 10.25 -10.42
CA ILE A 125 -9.77 9.13 -11.12
C ILE A 125 -9.04 8.24 -10.11
N GLY A 126 -8.32 8.84 -9.16
CA GLY A 126 -7.63 8.12 -8.08
C GLY A 126 -8.59 7.29 -7.22
N PHE A 127 -9.81 7.79 -6.98
CA PHE A 127 -10.84 7.06 -6.26
C PHE A 127 -11.27 5.76 -6.97
N LEU A 128 -11.17 5.70 -8.30
CA LEU A 128 -11.41 4.45 -9.06
C LEU A 128 -10.27 3.43 -8.89
N ALA A 129 -9.04 3.89 -8.67
CA ALA A 129 -7.89 3.03 -8.48
C ALA A 129 -7.77 2.47 -7.04
N ALA A 130 -8.23 3.24 -6.05
CA ALA A 130 -8.09 2.89 -4.63
C ALA A 130 -8.68 1.50 -4.25
N PRO A 131 -9.89 1.09 -4.71
CA PRO A 131 -10.45 -0.21 -4.38
C PRO A 131 -9.58 -1.39 -4.82
N VAL A 132 -8.88 -1.26 -5.96
CA VAL A 132 -7.99 -2.33 -6.45
C VAL A 132 -6.79 -2.49 -5.52
N GLY A 133 -6.16 -1.37 -5.11
CA GLY A 133 -5.07 -1.41 -4.14
C GLY A 133 -5.51 -1.99 -2.79
N LEU A 134 -6.68 -1.60 -2.30
CA LEU A 134 -7.26 -2.16 -1.07
C LEU A 134 -7.55 -3.65 -1.21
N GLY A 135 -8.12 -4.08 -2.33
CA GLY A 135 -8.38 -5.48 -2.65
C GLY A 135 -7.11 -6.31 -2.65
N CYS A 136 -6.05 -5.85 -3.33
CA CYS A 136 -4.73 -6.47 -3.31
C CYS A 136 -4.19 -6.58 -1.87
N GLY A 137 -4.33 -5.53 -1.06
CA GLY A 137 -3.94 -5.55 0.35
C GLY A 137 -4.71 -6.61 1.16
N ARG A 138 -6.03 -6.74 0.94
CA ARG A 138 -6.86 -7.77 1.59
C ARG A 138 -6.48 -9.19 1.16
N ILE A 139 -6.13 -9.40 -0.11
CA ILE A 139 -5.59 -10.69 -0.58
C ILE A 139 -4.26 -10.98 0.13
N GLY A 140 -3.39 -9.99 0.25
CA GLY A 140 -2.16 -10.10 1.04
C GLY A 140 -2.42 -10.48 2.50
N ASN A 141 -3.41 -9.83 3.14
CA ASN A 141 -3.78 -10.16 4.53
C ASN A 141 -4.26 -11.61 4.65
N PHE A 142 -5.07 -12.07 3.71
CA PHE A 142 -5.52 -13.46 3.67
C PHE A 142 -4.34 -14.44 3.51
N ILE A 143 -3.42 -14.19 2.58
CA ILE A 143 -2.22 -15.03 2.37
C ILE A 143 -1.34 -15.07 3.63
N ASN A 144 -1.22 -13.96 4.35
CA ASN A 144 -0.48 -13.89 5.61
C ASN A 144 -1.22 -14.54 6.81
N GLY A 145 -2.49 -14.93 6.65
CA GLY A 145 -3.30 -15.45 7.74
C GLY A 145 -3.66 -14.40 8.81
N GLU A 146 -3.77 -13.12 8.44
CA GLU A 146 -4.03 -11.99 9.35
C GLU A 146 -5.35 -11.26 9.02
N LEU A 147 -5.85 -10.44 9.97
CA LEU A 147 -7.09 -9.66 9.84
C LEU A 147 -8.34 -10.53 9.52
N TYR A 148 -8.41 -11.73 10.10
CA TYR A 148 -9.58 -12.60 9.99
C TYR A 148 -10.80 -12.03 10.74
N GLY A 149 -11.98 -12.56 10.40
CA GLY A 149 -13.26 -12.10 10.91
C GLY A 149 -13.61 -12.64 12.30
N ARG A 150 -14.89 -12.50 12.67
CA ARG A 150 -15.44 -13.03 13.92
C ARG A 150 -15.64 -14.55 13.83
N VAL A 151 -15.58 -15.21 14.98
CA VAL A 151 -15.98 -16.63 15.13
C VAL A 151 -17.42 -16.80 14.65
N SER A 152 -17.66 -17.86 13.88
CA SER A 152 -18.94 -18.12 13.23
C SER A 152 -19.05 -19.60 12.84
N ASP A 153 -20.28 -20.09 12.77
CA ASP A 153 -20.61 -21.49 12.44
C ASP A 153 -21.09 -21.67 10.98
N VAL A 154 -20.97 -20.63 10.15
CA VAL A 154 -21.35 -20.70 8.73
C VAL A 154 -20.42 -21.63 7.93
N PRO A 155 -20.90 -22.26 6.84
CA PRO A 155 -20.13 -23.32 6.16
C PRO A 155 -18.82 -22.85 5.51
N TRP A 156 -18.66 -21.54 5.25
CA TRP A 156 -17.43 -20.94 4.73
C TRP A 156 -16.53 -20.34 5.83
N ALA A 157 -16.85 -20.55 7.11
CA ALA A 157 -15.96 -20.16 8.21
C ALA A 157 -14.63 -20.93 8.09
N MET A 158 -13.52 -20.24 8.37
CA MET A 158 -12.17 -20.76 8.20
C MET A 158 -11.40 -20.71 9.52
N ILE A 159 -10.78 -21.83 9.88
CA ILE A 159 -9.91 -21.96 11.05
C ILE A 159 -8.52 -21.45 10.67
N PHE A 160 -8.10 -20.33 11.27
CA PHE A 160 -6.77 -19.74 11.10
C PHE A 160 -5.83 -20.24 12.21
N PRO A 161 -4.59 -20.65 11.90
CA PRO A 161 -3.68 -21.24 12.90
C PRO A 161 -3.33 -20.29 14.06
N GLY A 162 -3.29 -18.98 13.81
CA GLY A 162 -3.09 -17.93 14.83
C GLY A 162 -4.40 -17.31 15.34
N GLY A 163 -5.53 -17.97 15.08
CA GLY A 163 -6.90 -17.49 15.31
C GLY A 163 -7.38 -17.51 16.76
N GLY A 164 -6.78 -18.38 17.58
CA GLY A 164 -7.40 -18.83 18.83
C GLY A 164 -8.40 -19.95 18.59
#